data_AF-A0ABD5SJS6-F1
#
_entry.id   AF-A0ABD5SJS6-F1
#
_cell.length_a   1.000
_cell.length_b   1.000
_cell.length_c   1.000
_cell.angle_alpha   90.00
_cell.angle_beta   90.00
_cell.angle_gamma   90.00
#
_symmetry.space_group_name_H-M   'P 1'
#
loop_
_entity.id
_entity.type
_entity.pdbx_description
1 polymer ?
#
loop_
_entity_poly.entity_id
_entity_poly.type
_entity_poly.pdbx_seq_one_letter_code
_entity_poly.pdbx_strand_id
1 'polypeptide(L)'
;MSRADETAAQPTETPDEAQSIGETTPLPRRFLATASGPVDRITDYGDETTERVHADISIEYSIETLEEFATFWSFRDYRSWKRAALEALLERQEPDAVTYAVDEDDLEKWDVTVDGRVEAFAGLVETMADYTGRDPSCRDALPHQIAARINALTDGRQTTDDVLTEFADELHHAELWGLGAHLALLNVRHAHHEPIEQQAATLARTLSDDGGEE
;
A
#
# COMPACT_ATOMS: atom_id res chain seq x y z
N MET A 1 -5.42 -12.86 69.37
CA MET A 1 -5.85 -11.46 69.44
C MET A 1 -6.52 -11.14 68.11
N SER A 2 -7.85 -10.96 68.13
CA SER A 2 -8.64 -10.58 66.95
C SER A 2 -8.39 -9.12 66.60
N ARG A 3 -8.16 -8.83 65.32
CA ARG A 3 -8.32 -7.47 64.78
C ARG A 3 -9.20 -7.53 63.54
N ALA A 4 -10.07 -6.53 63.51
CA ALA A 4 -11.29 -6.42 62.75
C ALA A 4 -11.06 -6.04 61.28
N ASP A 5 -12.10 -6.32 60.51
CA ASP A 5 -12.45 -5.78 59.20
C ASP A 5 -12.05 -4.32 59.02
N GLU A 6 -11.41 -4.04 57.89
CA GLU A 6 -11.51 -2.75 57.23
C GLU A 6 -11.68 -3.02 55.72
N THR A 7 -12.94 -3.06 55.32
CA THR A 7 -13.40 -3.22 53.95
C THR A 7 -13.15 -1.92 53.19
N ALA A 8 -12.03 -1.82 52.47
CA ALA A 8 -11.82 -0.76 51.48
C ALA A 8 -12.31 -1.25 50.12
N ALA A 9 -13.33 -0.58 49.58
CA ALA A 9 -13.88 -0.84 48.27
C ALA A 9 -12.79 -0.72 47.19
N GLN A 10 -12.55 -1.81 46.46
CA GLN A 10 -11.77 -1.77 45.22
C GLN A 10 -12.60 -1.03 44.16
N PRO A 11 -12.06 0.00 43.47
CA PRO A 11 -12.65 0.42 42.22
C PRO A 11 -12.52 -0.75 41.23
N THR A 12 -13.66 -1.26 40.79
CA THR A 12 -13.77 -2.11 39.61
C THR A 12 -13.48 -1.23 38.40
N GLU A 13 -12.21 -1.11 38.02
CA GLU A 13 -11.86 -0.63 36.69
C GLU A 13 -11.82 -1.84 35.76
N THR A 14 -12.75 -1.76 34.82
CA THR A 14 -13.08 -2.61 33.67
C THR A 14 -11.87 -3.35 33.09
N PRO A 15 -12.01 -4.63 32.69
CA PRO A 15 -11.06 -5.21 31.74
C PRO A 15 -11.09 -4.32 30.49
N ASP A 16 -9.92 -3.81 30.13
CA ASP A 16 -9.68 -3.10 28.88
C ASP A 16 -9.90 -4.10 27.72
N GLU A 17 -11.17 -4.30 27.36
CA GLU A 17 -11.59 -4.96 26.13
C GLU A 17 -11.32 -3.99 24.97
N ALA A 18 -10.04 -3.84 24.64
CA ALA A 18 -9.59 -3.51 23.31
C ALA A 18 -8.18 -4.09 23.19
N GLN A 19 -8.11 -5.32 22.69
CA GLN A 19 -6.91 -5.78 22.02
C GLN A 19 -6.55 -4.71 20.99
N SER A 20 -5.47 -3.96 21.24
CA SER A 20 -5.00 -2.94 20.32
C SER A 20 -4.58 -3.65 19.04
N ILE A 21 -5.49 -3.68 18.08
CA ILE A 21 -5.23 -3.91 16.66
C ILE A 21 -4.08 -2.96 16.34
N GLY A 22 -2.96 -3.49 15.83
CA GLY A 22 -1.69 -2.78 15.73
C GLY A 22 -1.87 -1.35 15.20
N GLU A 23 -1.29 -0.38 15.91
CA GLU A 23 -1.34 1.03 15.54
C GLU A 23 -0.68 1.18 14.16
N THR A 24 -1.49 1.46 13.13
CA THR A 24 -1.00 1.72 11.77
C THR A 24 -0.65 3.19 11.61
N THR A 25 0.31 3.48 10.75
CA THR A 25 0.83 4.84 10.55
C THR A 25 0.12 5.49 9.36
N PRO A 26 -0.75 6.49 9.57
CA PRO A 26 -1.51 7.08 8.48
C PRO A 26 -0.63 7.89 7.53
N LEU A 27 -0.97 7.84 6.24
CA LEU A 27 -0.42 8.70 5.20
C LEU A 27 -1.27 9.99 5.08
N PRO A 28 -0.65 11.15 4.89
CA PRO A 28 -1.38 12.42 4.73
C PRO A 28 -2.15 12.49 3.39
N ARG A 29 -1.78 11.62 2.44
CA ARG A 29 -2.34 11.52 1.10
C ARG A 29 -2.36 10.04 0.69
N ARG A 30 -3.51 9.58 0.19
CA ARG A 30 -3.71 8.18 -0.22
C ARG A 30 -3.07 7.88 -1.57
N PHE A 31 -2.68 6.62 -1.74
CA PHE A 31 -2.49 6.00 -3.05
C PHE A 31 -3.76 5.24 -3.42
N LEU A 32 -3.98 5.01 -4.71
CA LEU A 32 -5.12 4.25 -5.22
C LEU A 32 -4.59 2.99 -5.89
N ALA A 33 -4.99 1.83 -5.39
CA ALA A 33 -4.79 0.56 -6.06
C ALA A 33 -6.05 0.21 -6.84
N THR A 34 -5.91 -0.05 -8.12
CA THR A 34 -6.98 -0.50 -9.01
C THR A 34 -6.64 -1.87 -9.56
N ALA A 35 -7.65 -2.74 -9.64
CA ALA A 35 -7.52 -3.99 -10.36
C ALA A 35 -8.81 -4.27 -11.14
N SER A 36 -8.71 -4.67 -12.40
CA SER A 36 -9.86 -5.08 -13.19
C SER A 36 -9.54 -6.29 -14.06
N GLY A 37 -10.49 -7.22 -14.16
CA GLY A 37 -10.32 -8.44 -14.92
C GLY A 37 -11.32 -9.53 -14.59
N PRO A 38 -11.19 -10.69 -15.26
CA PRO A 38 -12.09 -11.83 -15.09
C PRO A 38 -11.78 -12.62 -13.82
N VAL A 39 -12.83 -13.07 -13.14
CA VAL A 39 -12.75 -13.90 -11.93
C VAL A 39 -13.86 -14.94 -11.93
N ASP A 40 -13.58 -16.08 -11.31
CA ASP A 40 -14.62 -17.00 -10.88
C ASP A 40 -15.03 -16.66 -9.44
N ARG A 41 -16.20 -16.05 -9.31
CA ARG A 41 -16.81 -15.73 -8.03
C ARG A 41 -17.54 -16.96 -7.51
N ILE A 42 -17.13 -17.44 -6.34
CA ILE A 42 -17.70 -18.61 -5.66
C ILE A 42 -18.46 -18.10 -4.43
N THR A 43 -19.78 -18.28 -4.42
CA THR A 43 -20.62 -17.91 -3.27
C THR A 43 -21.08 -19.17 -2.55
N ASP A 44 -20.83 -19.25 -1.24
CA ASP A 44 -21.32 -20.32 -0.37
C ASP A 44 -22.58 -19.85 0.36
N TYR A 45 -23.70 -20.56 0.14
CA TYR A 45 -24.99 -20.23 0.75
C TYR A 45 -25.23 -20.98 2.08
N GLY A 46 -24.29 -21.82 2.54
CA GLY A 46 -24.34 -22.52 3.82
C GLY A 46 -25.31 -23.71 3.89
N ASP A 47 -26.05 -23.99 2.82
CA ASP A 47 -27.04 -25.08 2.71
C ASP A 47 -26.57 -26.21 1.76
N GLU A 48 -25.25 -26.40 1.65
CA GLU A 48 -24.57 -27.28 0.68
C GLU A 48 -24.64 -26.79 -0.79
N THR A 49 -25.23 -25.61 -1.04
CA THR A 49 -25.22 -24.98 -2.36
C THR A 49 -24.03 -24.04 -2.51
N THR A 50 -23.17 -24.34 -3.47
CA THR A 50 -22.13 -23.42 -3.95
C THR A 50 -22.46 -22.97 -5.36
N GLU A 51 -22.41 -21.66 -5.60
CA GLU A 51 -22.60 -21.07 -6.93
C GLU A 51 -21.27 -20.52 -7.43
N ARG A 52 -20.87 -20.92 -8.64
CA ARG A 52 -19.68 -20.40 -9.33
C ARG A 52 -20.13 -19.60 -10.55
N VAL A 53 -19.79 -18.32 -10.57
CA VAL A 53 -20.11 -17.40 -11.67
C VAL A 53 -18.82 -16.80 -12.19
N HIS A 54 -18.59 -16.96 -13.49
CA HIS A 54 -17.53 -16.23 -14.20
C HIS A 54 -17.99 -14.79 -14.45
N ALA A 55 -17.21 -13.81 -14.01
CA ALA A 55 -17.57 -12.39 -14.13
C ALA A 55 -16.32 -11.52 -14.27
N ASP A 56 -16.47 -10.40 -14.99
CA ASP A 56 -15.51 -9.31 -14.94
C ASP A 56 -15.81 -8.41 -13.75
N ILE A 57 -14.80 -8.12 -12.93
CA ILE A 57 -14.92 -7.23 -11.77
C ILE A 57 -13.91 -6.09 -11.85
N SER A 58 -14.20 -5.02 -11.11
CA SER A 58 -13.32 -3.88 -10.92
C SER A 58 -13.22 -3.58 -9.43
N ILE A 59 -11.99 -3.39 -8.96
CA ILE A 59 -11.61 -3.16 -7.58
C ILE A 59 -10.94 -1.79 -7.53
N GLU A 60 -11.39 -0.96 -6.59
CA GLU A 60 -10.72 0.27 -6.20
C GLU A 60 -10.44 0.20 -4.70
N TYR A 61 -9.17 0.38 -4.32
CA TYR A 61 -8.73 0.33 -2.94
C TYR A 61 -7.87 1.55 -2.59
N SER A 62 -8.20 2.23 -1.50
CA SER A 62 -7.39 3.34 -0.99
C SER A 62 -6.32 2.80 -0.05
N ILE A 63 -5.05 3.02 -0.39
CA ILE A 63 -3.90 2.77 0.48
C ILE A 63 -3.71 4.02 1.34
N GLU A 64 -3.94 3.89 2.64
CA GLU A 64 -4.04 5.04 3.55
C GLU A 64 -2.97 5.01 4.66
N THR A 65 -2.20 3.93 4.75
CA THR A 65 -1.19 3.73 5.79
C THR A 65 0.18 3.39 5.21
N LEU A 66 1.23 3.66 5.98
CA LEU A 66 2.62 3.33 5.63
C LEU A 66 2.80 1.81 5.49
N GLU A 67 2.13 1.02 6.33
CA GLU A 67 2.22 -0.44 6.35
C GLU A 67 1.57 -1.05 5.09
N GLU A 68 0.43 -0.54 4.66
CA GLU A 68 -0.20 -0.95 3.40
C GLU A 68 0.67 -0.53 2.21
N PHE A 69 1.17 0.70 2.20
CA PHE A 69 2.08 1.14 1.15
C PHE A 69 3.30 0.22 1.08
N ALA A 70 3.91 -0.09 2.22
CA ALA A 70 5.07 -0.96 2.31
C ALA A 70 4.77 -2.38 1.79
N THR A 71 3.55 -2.88 2.01
CA THR A 71 3.07 -4.15 1.47
C THR A 71 3.05 -4.12 -0.06
N PHE A 72 2.35 -3.17 -0.68
CA PHE A 72 2.29 -3.05 -2.14
C PHE A 72 3.65 -2.76 -2.76
N TRP A 73 4.46 -1.94 -2.09
CA TRP A 73 5.82 -1.63 -2.49
C TRP A 73 6.72 -2.86 -2.52
N SER A 74 6.54 -3.80 -1.59
CA SER A 74 7.30 -5.05 -1.55
C SER A 74 7.02 -5.98 -2.73
N PHE A 75 5.83 -5.91 -3.34
CA PHE A 75 5.46 -6.77 -4.47
C PHE A 75 6.34 -6.52 -5.71
N ARG A 76 6.96 -5.35 -5.83
CA ARG A 76 7.86 -5.06 -6.97
C ARG A 76 9.05 -6.02 -7.07
N ASP A 77 9.45 -6.62 -5.95
CA ASP A 77 10.56 -7.57 -5.90
C ASP A 77 10.12 -9.01 -6.23
N TYR A 78 8.81 -9.25 -6.37
CA TYR A 78 8.27 -10.59 -6.61
C TYR A 78 8.23 -10.91 -8.09
N ARG A 79 8.69 -12.12 -8.44
CA ARG A 79 8.52 -12.65 -9.81
C ARG A 79 7.04 -12.75 -10.19
N SER A 80 6.17 -13.01 -9.21
CA SER A 80 4.72 -13.11 -9.35
C SER A 80 4.01 -11.90 -8.72
N TRP A 81 4.53 -10.69 -8.97
CA TRP A 81 4.00 -9.45 -8.39
C TRP A 81 2.49 -9.28 -8.66
N LYS A 82 2.03 -9.56 -9.89
CA LYS A 82 0.64 -9.37 -10.32
C LYS A 82 -0.32 -10.22 -9.49
N ARG A 83 0.04 -11.50 -9.27
CA ARG A 83 -0.72 -12.41 -8.39
C ARG A 83 -0.76 -11.90 -6.95
N ALA A 84 0.39 -11.52 -6.39
CA ALA A 84 0.45 -11.06 -5.00
C ALA A 84 -0.38 -9.78 -4.78
N ALA A 85 -0.32 -8.83 -5.71
CA ALA A 85 -1.12 -7.61 -5.67
C ALA A 85 -2.62 -7.91 -5.80
N LEU A 86 -2.99 -8.81 -6.72
CA LEU A 86 -4.37 -9.20 -6.93
C LEU A 86 -4.96 -9.95 -5.74
N GLU A 87 -4.24 -10.93 -5.19
CA GLU A 87 -4.65 -11.65 -3.98
C GLU A 87 -4.89 -10.68 -2.82
N ALA A 88 -3.95 -9.76 -2.58
CA ALA A 88 -4.11 -8.72 -1.57
C ALA A 88 -5.35 -7.84 -1.79
N LEU A 89 -5.67 -7.50 -3.04
CA LEU A 89 -6.86 -6.71 -3.37
C LEU A 89 -8.17 -7.50 -3.26
N LEU A 90 -8.17 -8.77 -3.63
CA LEU A 90 -9.34 -9.66 -3.53
C LEU A 90 -9.68 -10.00 -2.08
N GLU A 91 -8.67 -10.20 -1.22
CA GLU A 91 -8.86 -10.37 0.24
C GLU A 91 -9.57 -9.18 0.89
N ARG A 92 -9.54 -8.00 0.25
CA ARG A 92 -10.18 -6.76 0.76
C ARG A 92 -11.59 -6.53 0.21
N GLN A 93 -12.08 -7.36 -0.72
CA GLN A 93 -13.39 -7.22 -1.38
C GLN A 93 -14.57 -7.91 -0.64
N GLU A 94 -14.44 -8.12 0.67
CA GLU A 94 -15.39 -8.83 1.55
C GLU A 94 -16.88 -8.64 1.22
N PRO A 95 -17.61 -9.78 1.15
CA PRO A 95 -18.09 -10.45 2.36
C PRO A 95 -17.58 -11.89 2.55
N ASP A 96 -17.41 -12.34 3.81
CA ASP A 96 -17.06 -13.68 4.32
C ASP A 96 -17.62 -14.90 3.53
N ALA A 97 -18.73 -14.73 2.81
CA ALA A 97 -19.42 -15.78 2.04
C ALA A 97 -18.98 -15.88 0.57
N VAL A 98 -18.08 -15.01 0.10
CA VAL A 98 -17.63 -14.95 -1.30
C VAL A 98 -16.14 -15.19 -1.39
N THR A 99 -15.76 -16.22 -2.13
CA THR A 99 -14.37 -16.52 -2.48
C THR A 99 -14.15 -16.22 -3.96
N TYR A 100 -12.97 -15.71 -4.29
CA TYR A 100 -12.56 -15.43 -5.67
C TYR A 100 -11.49 -16.42 -6.12
N ALA A 101 -11.64 -16.96 -7.33
CA ALA A 101 -10.62 -17.79 -7.97
C ALA A 101 -10.20 -17.17 -9.30
N VAL A 102 -8.89 -17.08 -9.52
CA VAL A 102 -8.28 -16.56 -10.75
C VAL A 102 -7.29 -17.60 -11.27
N ASP A 103 -7.59 -18.16 -12.44
CA ASP A 103 -6.70 -19.11 -13.11
C ASP A 103 -5.52 -18.40 -13.78
N GLU A 104 -4.43 -19.12 -14.06
CA GLU A 104 -3.20 -18.54 -14.65
C GLU A 104 -3.47 -17.85 -16.00
N ASP A 105 -4.34 -18.44 -16.83
CA ASP A 105 -4.70 -17.89 -18.15
C ASP A 105 -5.51 -16.60 -18.04
N ASP A 106 -6.23 -16.41 -16.93
CA ASP A 106 -7.01 -15.22 -16.65
C ASP A 106 -6.18 -14.14 -15.95
N LEU A 107 -5.18 -14.54 -15.15
CA LEU A 107 -4.27 -13.61 -14.46
C LEU A 107 -3.59 -12.63 -15.43
N GLU A 108 -3.23 -13.08 -16.64
CA GLU A 108 -2.61 -12.19 -17.63
C GLU A 108 -3.56 -11.12 -18.18
N LYS A 109 -4.87 -11.35 -18.13
CA LYS A 109 -5.90 -10.40 -18.57
C LYS A 109 -6.20 -9.33 -17.52
N TRP A 110 -5.68 -9.49 -16.30
CA TRP A 110 -5.85 -8.50 -15.25
C TRP A 110 -4.96 -7.29 -15.48
N ASP A 111 -5.60 -6.13 -15.42
CA ASP A 111 -4.93 -4.84 -15.25
C ASP A 111 -4.88 -4.52 -13.76
N VAL A 112 -3.68 -4.44 -13.19
CA VAL A 112 -3.44 -4.17 -11.76
C VAL A 112 -2.41 -3.05 -11.64
N THR A 113 -2.82 -1.94 -11.03
CA THR A 113 -1.99 -0.75 -10.90
C THR A 113 -2.14 -0.13 -9.51
N VAL A 114 -1.06 0.40 -8.96
CA VAL A 114 -1.04 1.29 -7.79
C VAL A 114 -0.54 2.65 -8.23
N ASP A 115 -1.36 3.68 -8.06
CA ASP A 115 -1.02 5.03 -8.50
C ASP A 115 -1.22 6.07 -7.38
N GLY A 116 -0.54 7.21 -7.53
CA GLY A 116 -0.57 8.29 -6.56
C GLY A 116 -0.28 9.63 -7.22
N ARG A 117 -0.85 10.70 -6.68
CA ARG A 117 -0.43 12.05 -7.11
C ARG A 117 0.97 12.34 -6.56
N VAL A 118 1.68 13.30 -7.14
CA VAL A 118 3.01 13.73 -6.68
C VAL A 118 3.02 14.04 -5.18
N GLU A 119 1.94 14.65 -4.66
CA GLU A 119 1.80 14.96 -3.24
C GLU A 119 1.67 13.72 -2.34
N ALA A 120 1.23 12.58 -2.88
CA ALA A 120 1.20 11.31 -2.14
C ALA A 120 2.62 10.78 -1.88
N PHE A 121 3.52 10.90 -2.85
CA PHE A 121 4.93 10.53 -2.68
C PHE A 121 5.64 11.47 -1.71
N ALA A 122 5.44 12.78 -1.82
CA ALA A 122 5.99 13.73 -0.85
C ALA A 122 5.50 13.44 0.57
N GLY A 123 4.18 13.23 0.73
CA GLY A 123 3.55 12.91 2.01
C GLY A 123 4.03 11.59 2.62
N LEU A 124 4.33 10.58 1.81
CA LEU A 124 4.94 9.34 2.26
C LEU A 124 6.29 9.59 2.94
N VAL A 125 7.16 10.38 2.29
CA VAL A 125 8.51 10.64 2.82
C VAL A 125 8.46 11.56 4.04
N GLU A 126 7.54 12.51 4.08
CA GLU A 126 7.25 13.29 5.29
C GLU A 126 6.84 12.37 6.45
N THR A 127 5.90 11.44 6.24
CA THR A 127 5.52 10.43 7.24
C THR A 127 6.71 9.61 7.71
N MET A 128 7.63 9.23 6.81
CA MET A 128 8.84 8.48 7.16
C MET A 128 9.85 9.31 7.96
N ALA A 129 10.00 10.60 7.65
CA ALA A 129 10.88 11.51 8.38
C ALA A 129 10.35 11.80 9.80
N ASP A 130 9.02 11.95 9.92
CA ASP A 130 8.32 12.14 11.19
C ASP A 130 8.03 10.83 11.93
N TYR A 131 8.54 9.69 11.41
CA TYR A 131 8.31 8.37 11.99
C TYR A 131 9.02 8.23 13.34
N THR A 132 8.34 8.66 14.39
CA THR A 132 8.84 8.60 15.77
C THR A 132 8.82 7.20 16.37
N GLY A 133 8.18 6.22 15.70
CA GLY A 133 8.10 4.82 16.09
C GLY A 133 8.16 4.64 17.60
N ARG A 134 7.10 5.06 18.32
CA ARG A 134 7.11 5.19 19.78
C ARG A 134 7.37 3.88 20.53
N ASP A 135 7.40 2.76 19.82
CA ASP A 135 7.91 1.48 20.30
C ASP A 135 8.89 0.89 19.25
N PRO A 136 10.13 0.52 19.62
CA PRO A 136 11.07 -0.17 18.74
C PRO A 136 10.47 -1.43 18.08
N SER A 137 9.50 -2.08 18.73
CA SER A 137 8.80 -3.26 18.19
C SER A 137 7.87 -2.94 17.00
N CYS A 138 7.39 -1.70 16.86
CA CYS A 138 6.58 -1.29 15.71
C CYS A 138 7.42 -1.13 14.43
N ARG A 139 8.74 -0.91 14.55
CA ARG A 139 9.66 -0.89 13.39
C ARG A 139 9.93 -2.28 12.83
N ASP A 140 9.82 -3.32 13.65
CA ASP A 140 9.99 -4.71 13.22
C ASP A 140 8.84 -5.20 12.32
N ALA A 141 7.68 -4.51 12.35
CA ALA A 141 6.55 -4.78 11.47
C ALA A 141 6.71 -4.19 10.07
N LEU A 142 7.60 -3.19 9.89
CA LEU A 142 7.88 -2.61 8.57
C LEU A 142 8.97 -3.41 7.85
N PRO A 143 8.90 -3.54 6.51
CA PRO A 143 9.97 -4.14 5.72
C PRO A 143 11.32 -3.47 6.02
N HIS A 144 12.38 -4.26 6.12
CA HIS A 144 13.71 -3.79 6.53
C HIS A 144 14.22 -2.58 5.73
N GLN A 145 13.91 -2.53 4.44
CA GLN A 145 14.32 -1.42 3.57
C GLN A 145 13.56 -0.11 3.87
N ILE A 146 12.26 -0.16 4.21
CA ILE A 146 11.50 1.02 4.69
C ILE A 146 12.09 1.52 6.01
N ALA A 147 12.37 0.59 6.94
CA ALA A 147 13.02 0.92 8.20
C ALA A 147 14.43 1.52 8.00
N ALA A 148 15.20 1.02 7.03
CA ALA A 148 16.52 1.54 6.69
C ALA A 148 16.46 3.00 6.20
N ARG A 149 15.47 3.33 5.35
CA ARG A 149 15.22 4.71 4.89
C ARG A 149 14.82 5.65 6.02
N ILE A 150 13.90 5.21 6.89
CA ILE A 150 13.53 5.96 8.10
C ILE A 150 14.77 6.25 8.97
N ASN A 151 15.62 5.25 9.18
CA ASN A 151 16.86 5.43 9.95
C ASN A 151 17.84 6.39 9.25
N ALA A 152 17.97 6.32 7.93
CA ALA A 152 18.83 7.22 7.17
C ALA A 152 18.36 8.68 7.24
N LEU A 153 17.04 8.94 7.19
CA LEU A 153 16.44 10.25 7.43
C LEU A 153 16.70 10.73 8.86
N THR A 154 16.42 9.87 9.84
CA THR A 154 16.60 10.18 11.28
C THR A 154 18.06 10.51 11.61
N ASP A 155 19.00 9.75 11.07
CA ASP A 155 20.44 9.94 11.28
C ASP A 155 21.02 11.12 10.47
N GLY A 156 20.20 11.77 9.62
CA GLY A 156 20.63 12.85 8.73
C GLY A 156 21.59 12.40 7.62
N ARG A 157 21.62 11.09 7.30
CA ARG A 157 22.43 10.54 6.20
C ARG A 157 21.78 10.76 4.83
N GLN A 158 20.46 10.91 4.80
CA GLN A 158 19.67 11.22 3.61
C GLN A 158 18.71 12.36 3.93
N THR A 159 18.42 13.18 2.93
CA THR A 159 17.35 14.18 2.97
C THR A 159 16.03 13.56 2.51
N THR A 160 14.91 14.26 2.75
CA THR A 160 13.60 13.88 2.21
C THR A 160 13.64 13.79 0.68
N ASP A 161 14.37 14.69 0.04
CA ASP A 161 14.48 14.73 -1.43
C ASP A 161 15.28 13.53 -1.96
N ASP A 162 16.35 13.11 -1.27
CA ASP A 162 17.11 11.91 -1.62
C ASP A 162 16.22 10.66 -1.58
N VAL A 163 15.48 10.49 -0.48
CA VAL A 163 14.58 9.34 -0.30
C VAL A 163 13.41 9.38 -1.29
N LEU A 164 12.85 10.55 -1.55
CA LEU A 164 11.78 10.72 -2.54
C LEU A 164 12.26 10.38 -3.95
N THR A 165 13.48 10.83 -4.30
CA THR A 165 14.12 10.48 -5.58
C THR A 165 14.28 8.98 -5.70
N GLU A 166 14.80 8.30 -4.68
CA GLU A 166 14.99 6.85 -4.67
C GLU A 166 13.66 6.10 -4.80
N PHE A 167 12.60 6.49 -4.08
CA PHE A 167 11.29 5.86 -4.21
C PHE A 167 10.71 6.07 -5.61
N ALA A 168 10.72 7.30 -6.12
CA ALA A 168 10.18 7.56 -7.44
C ALA A 168 10.99 6.84 -8.53
N ASP A 169 12.31 6.76 -8.38
CA ASP A 169 13.20 6.03 -9.27
C ASP A 169 12.94 4.52 -9.25
N GLU A 170 12.76 3.92 -8.07
CA GLU A 170 12.41 2.50 -7.95
C GLU A 170 11.02 2.20 -8.53
N LEU A 171 10.03 3.03 -8.21
CA LEU A 171 8.64 2.71 -8.51
C LEU A 171 8.30 2.95 -9.97
N HIS A 172 8.85 3.96 -10.64
CA HIS A 172 8.54 4.16 -12.05
C HIS A 172 9.08 3.05 -12.97
N HIS A 173 10.02 2.22 -12.50
CA HIS A 173 10.49 1.03 -13.22
C HIS A 173 9.68 -0.23 -12.91
N ALA A 174 8.79 -0.20 -11.92
CA ALA A 174 8.00 -1.34 -11.50
C ALA A 174 6.63 -1.34 -12.21
N GLU A 175 6.31 -2.43 -12.90
CA GLU A 175 5.06 -2.57 -13.68
C GLU A 175 3.79 -2.32 -12.87
N LEU A 176 3.80 -2.64 -11.56
CA LEU A 176 2.68 -2.40 -10.66
C LEU A 176 2.36 -0.91 -10.49
N TRP A 177 3.34 -0.01 -10.66
CA TRP A 177 3.21 1.38 -10.24
C TRP A 177 2.90 2.30 -11.43
N GLY A 178 1.85 3.10 -11.26
CA GLY A 178 1.32 3.96 -12.30
C GLY A 178 2.18 5.18 -12.64
N LEU A 179 1.60 6.03 -13.48
CA LEU A 179 2.24 7.23 -14.02
C LEU A 179 2.59 8.26 -12.94
N GLY A 180 1.94 8.21 -11.78
CA GLY A 180 2.28 9.01 -10.61
C GLY A 180 3.73 8.91 -10.18
N ALA A 181 4.34 7.71 -10.25
CA ALA A 181 5.75 7.53 -9.93
C ALA A 181 6.67 8.28 -10.92
N HIS A 182 6.32 8.24 -12.21
CA HIS A 182 7.03 8.99 -13.24
C HIS A 182 6.94 10.50 -13.03
N LEU A 183 5.74 10.99 -12.69
CA LEU A 183 5.49 12.41 -12.40
C LEU A 183 6.22 12.86 -11.14
N ALA A 184 6.27 12.02 -10.09
CA ALA A 184 7.00 12.31 -8.87
C ALA A 184 8.50 12.46 -9.16
N LEU A 185 9.09 11.53 -9.93
CA LEU A 185 10.51 11.61 -10.30
C LEU A 185 10.81 12.87 -11.12
N LEU A 186 9.96 13.17 -12.11
CA LEU A 186 10.09 14.38 -12.93
C LEU A 186 10.03 15.65 -12.09
N ASN A 187 9.09 15.71 -11.14
CA ASN A 187 8.91 16.86 -10.26
C ASN A 187 10.13 17.10 -9.37
N VAL A 188 10.71 16.04 -8.79
CA VAL A 188 11.91 16.16 -7.95
C VAL A 188 13.11 16.63 -8.76
N ARG A 189 13.37 16.01 -9.91
CA ARG A 189 14.47 16.42 -10.80
C ARG A 189 14.32 17.87 -11.26
N HIS A 190 13.11 18.29 -11.59
CA HIS A 190 12.82 19.67 -11.92
C HIS A 190 13.11 20.63 -10.75
N ALA A 191 12.71 20.25 -9.53
CA ALA A 191 12.96 21.05 -8.33
C ALA A 191 14.46 21.22 -8.04
N HIS A 192 15.28 20.24 -8.40
CA HIS A 192 16.75 20.30 -8.29
C HIS A 192 17.45 20.91 -9.52
N HIS A 193 16.70 21.49 -10.46
CA HIS A 193 17.23 22.06 -11.70
C HIS A 193 18.01 21.06 -12.56
N GLU A 194 17.67 19.77 -12.49
CA GLU A 194 18.22 18.77 -13.37
C GLU A 194 17.56 18.82 -14.76
N PRO A 195 18.25 18.39 -15.84
CA PRO A 195 17.65 18.26 -17.16
C PRO A 195 16.50 17.24 -17.17
N ILE A 196 15.31 17.66 -17.61
CA ILE A 196 14.09 16.83 -17.60
C ILE A 196 13.48 16.61 -18.98
N GLU A 197 13.99 17.27 -20.03
CA GLU A 197 13.33 17.37 -21.33
C GLU A 197 13.11 16.00 -21.97
N GLN A 198 14.13 15.12 -21.90
CA GLN A 198 14.03 13.77 -22.45
C GLN A 198 13.04 12.90 -21.67
N GLN A 199 13.01 13.03 -20.34
CA GLN A 199 12.08 12.27 -19.50
C GLN A 199 10.65 12.75 -19.69
N ALA A 200 10.41 14.06 -19.70
CA ALA A 200 9.11 14.66 -19.99
C ALA A 200 8.60 14.24 -21.38
N ALA A 201 9.47 14.25 -22.40
CA ALA A 201 9.12 13.81 -23.75
C ALA A 201 8.86 12.31 -23.84
N THR A 202 9.44 11.50 -22.96
CA THR A 202 9.17 10.05 -22.90
C THR A 202 7.83 9.79 -22.25
N LEU A 203 7.56 10.41 -21.11
CA LEU A 203 6.28 10.33 -20.42
C LEU A 203 5.12 10.81 -21.31
N ALA A 204 5.30 11.93 -22.03
CA ALA A 204 4.29 12.46 -22.94
C ALA A 204 3.95 11.49 -24.09
N ARG A 205 4.92 10.71 -24.57
CA ARG A 205 4.69 9.68 -25.59
C ARG A 205 3.90 8.52 -25.03
N THR A 206 4.30 7.99 -23.86
CA THR A 206 3.56 6.92 -23.16
C THR A 206 2.09 7.30 -22.95
N LEU A 207 1.83 8.53 -22.48
CA LEU A 207 0.47 9.05 -22.29
C LEU A 207 -0.32 9.23 -23.59
N SER A 208 0.37 9.44 -24.72
CA SER A 208 -0.27 9.62 -26.02
C SER A 208 -0.57 8.28 -26.69
N ASP A 209 0.30 7.28 -26.48
CA ASP A 209 0.17 5.95 -27.07
C ASP A 209 -0.97 5.14 -26.41
N ASP A 210 -1.23 5.33 -25.11
CA ASP A 210 -2.38 4.74 -24.40
C ASP A 210 -3.73 5.41 -24.75
N GLY A 211 -3.71 6.53 -25.48
CA GLY A 211 -4.90 7.25 -25.94
C GLY A 211 -5.23 7.08 -27.43
N GLY A 212 -4.50 6.20 -28.14
CA GLY A 212 -4.46 6.14 -29.60
C GLY A 212 -5.01 4.84 -30.20
N GLU A 213 -6.27 4.50 -29.92
CA GLU A 213 -7.09 3.74 -30.87
C GLU A 213 -8.17 4.68 -31.43
N GLU A 214 -7.90 5.26 -32.62
CA GLU A 214 -8.93 5.73 -33.55
C GLU A 214 -9.09 4.74 -34.70
#